data_AF-A0AAV2HNE0-F1
#
_entry.id   AF-A0AAV2HNE0-F1
#
_cell.length_a   1.000
_cell.length_b   1.000
_cell.length_c   1.000
_cell.angle_alpha   90.00
_cell.angle_beta   90.00
_cell.angle_gamma   90.00
#
_symmetry.space_group_name_H-M   'P 1'
#
loop_
_entity.id
_entity.type
_entity.pdbx_description
1 polymer ?
#
loop_
_entity_poly.entity_id
_entity_poly.type
_entity_poly.pdbx_seq_one_letter_code
_entity_poly.pdbx_strand_id
1 'polypeptide(L)' 'ILSSNPSVASRIEFPGTQLSKTLMELSLANNKLKEVPMGISDLINLSLLDLSGNTELTSLPEELGKLK' A
#
# COMPACT_ATOMS: atom_id res chain seq x y z
N ILE A 1 2.24 30.19 9.12
CA ILE A 1 2.50 30.18 7.66
C ILE A 1 3.19 28.87 7.33
N LEU A 2 2.43 27.79 7.18
CA LEU A 2 2.86 26.58 6.48
C LEU A 2 1.67 26.24 5.59
N SER A 3 1.93 26.30 4.30
CA SER A 3 0.95 26.26 3.23
C SER A 3 0.05 25.02 3.35
N SER A 4 -1.24 25.27 3.62
CA SER A 4 -2.31 24.34 3.27
C SER A 4 -2.20 24.09 1.77
N ASN A 5 -1.67 22.92 1.38
CA ASN A 5 -1.68 22.45 0.01
C ASN A 5 -2.95 21.61 -0.18
N PRO A 6 -3.99 22.12 -0.86
CA PRO A 6 -5.27 21.43 -0.96
C PRO A 6 -5.24 20.22 -1.93
N SER A 7 -4.10 19.94 -2.58
CA SER A 7 -3.99 18.86 -3.58
C SER A 7 -3.55 17.50 -3.03
N VAL A 8 -3.32 17.36 -1.71
CA VAL A 8 -2.99 16.07 -1.07
C VAL A 8 -4.23 15.39 -0.48
N ALA A 9 -5.41 15.68 -1.04
CA ALA A 9 -6.62 14.98 -0.63
C ALA A 9 -6.46 13.48 -0.91
N SER A 10 -6.45 12.67 0.14
CA SER A 10 -6.69 11.21 0.17
C SER A 10 -5.59 10.23 -0.27
N ARG A 11 -4.28 10.56 -0.24
CA ARG A 11 -3.27 9.49 -0.25
C ARG A 11 -3.26 8.78 1.11
N ILE A 12 -3.71 7.53 1.15
CA ILE A 12 -3.51 6.67 2.32
C ILE A 12 -2.00 6.45 2.47
N GLU A 13 -1.37 7.16 3.39
CA GLU A 13 0.02 6.92 3.77
C GLU A 13 0.07 5.64 4.60
N PHE A 14 0.74 4.63 4.08
CA PHE A 14 0.95 3.37 4.79
C PHE A 14 2.10 3.56 5.80
N PRO A 15 1.90 3.33 7.11
CA PRO A 15 2.94 3.54 8.13
C PRO A 15 4.05 2.47 8.12
N GLY A 16 4.33 1.87 6.96
CA GLY A 16 5.16 0.67 6.78
C GLY A 16 6.64 0.80 7.18
N THR A 17 7.09 1.98 7.62
CA THR A 17 8.51 2.25 7.90
C THR A 17 9.08 1.42 9.05
N GLN A 18 8.27 0.98 10.02
CA GLN A 18 8.73 0.09 11.10
C GLN A 18 8.43 -1.40 10.87
N LEU A 19 7.39 -1.72 10.09
CA LEU A 19 7.00 -3.11 9.78
C LEU A 19 7.78 -3.69 8.59
N SER A 20 8.36 -2.84 7.75
CA SER A 20 9.12 -3.18 6.55
C SER A 20 10.19 -4.26 6.73
N LYS A 21 10.80 -4.31 7.91
CA LYS A 21 11.90 -5.23 8.22
C LYS A 21 11.46 -6.61 8.69
N THR A 22 10.21 -6.79 9.08
CA THR A 22 9.77 -8.06 9.70
C THR A 22 8.49 -8.63 9.10
N LEU A 23 7.70 -7.83 8.39
CA LEU A 23 6.42 -8.26 7.86
C LEU A 23 6.64 -9.15 6.62
N MET A 24 6.23 -10.41 6.74
CA MET A 24 6.33 -11.41 5.67
C MET A 24 4.99 -11.63 4.94
N GLU A 25 3.88 -11.47 5.65
CA GLU A 25 2.55 -11.68 5.10
C GLU A 25 1.64 -10.50 5.46
N LEU A 26 0.89 -10.02 4.47
CA LEU A 26 -0.06 -8.93 4.63
C LEU A 26 -1.33 -9.30 3.85
N SER A 27 -2.44 -9.47 4.56
CA SER A 27 -3.76 -9.62 3.95
C SER A 27 -4.55 -8.33 4.09
N LEU A 28 -4.97 -7.79 2.95
CA LEU A 28 -5.93 -6.70 2.81
C LEU A 28 -7.18 -7.21 2.10
N ALA A 29 -7.47 -8.50 2.19
CA ALA A 29 -8.58 -9.11 1.48
C ALA A 29 -9.94 -8.59 1.95
N ASN A 30 -10.92 -8.64 1.05
CA ASN A 30 -12.32 -8.27 1.27
C ASN A 30 -12.53 -6.83 1.77
N ASN A 31 -11.70 -5.91 1.29
CA ASN A 31 -11.84 -4.48 1.55
C ASN A 31 -12.43 -3.74 0.33
N LYS A 32 -12.51 -2.42 0.42
CA LYS A 32 -12.95 -1.52 -0.66
C LYS A 32 -11.78 -0.70 -1.19
N LEU A 33 -10.61 -1.33 -1.33
CA LEU A 33 -9.44 -0.65 -1.88
C LEU A 33 -9.71 -0.32 -3.35
N LYS A 34 -9.51 0.94 -3.70
CA LYS A 34 -9.48 1.42 -5.10
C LYS A 34 -8.08 1.43 -5.67
N GLU A 35 -7.11 1.60 -4.79
CA GLU A 35 -5.68 1.63 -5.06
C GLU A 35 -4.93 0.95 -3.91
N VAL A 36 -3.75 0.41 -4.21
CA VAL A 36 -2.82 -0.05 -3.17
C VAL A 36 -2.01 1.15 -2.70
N PRO A 37 -1.88 1.38 -1.37
CA PRO A 37 -1.19 2.56 -0.87
C PRO A 37 0.29 2.58 -1.27
N MET A 38 0.78 3.77 -1.64
CA MET A 38 2.20 4.02 -1.85
C MET A 38 2.97 3.70 -0.56
N GLY A 39 4.04 2.90 -0.67
CA GLY A 39 4.81 2.39 0.47
C GLY A 39 4.62 0.90 0.75
N ILE A 40 3.69 0.22 0.07
CA ILE A 40 3.62 -1.26 0.09
C ILE A 40 4.94 -1.89 -0.39
N SER A 41 5.65 -1.22 -1.31
CA SER A 41 6.97 -1.60 -1.83
C SER A 41 8.09 -1.48 -0.80
N ASP A 42 7.87 -0.75 0.30
CA ASP A 42 8.86 -0.63 1.37
C ASP A 42 8.90 -1.88 2.25
N LEU A 43 7.90 -2.77 2.12
CA LEU A 43 7.84 -4.06 2.80
C LEU A 43 8.77 -5.07 2.11
N ILE A 44 10.08 -4.83 2.18
CA ILE A 44 11.12 -5.59 1.46
C ILE A 44 11.15 -7.10 1.77
N ASN A 45 10.59 -7.52 2.91
CA ASN A 45 10.53 -8.92 3.34
C ASN A 45 9.15 -9.55 3.11
N LEU A 46 8.22 -8.84 2.47
CA LEU A 46 6.88 -9.33 2.21
C LEU A 46 6.91 -10.40 1.11
N SER A 47 6.61 -11.64 1.49
CA SER A 47 6.50 -12.78 0.58
C SER A 47 5.06 -13.04 0.13
N LEU A 48 4.06 -12.56 0.86
CA LEU A 48 2.66 -12.75 0.55
C LEU A 48 1.87 -11.45 0.75
N LEU A 49 1.22 -11.00 -0.33
CA LEU A 49 0.26 -9.91 -0.30
C LEU A 49 -1.08 -10.42 -0.85
N ASP A 50 -2.09 -10.46 0.01
CA ASP A 50 -3.45 -10.86 -0.37
C ASP A 50 -4.34 -9.62 -0.54
N LEU A 51 -4.74 -9.37 -1.79
CA LEU A 51 -5.66 -8.29 -2.18
C LEU A 51 -7.03 -8.83 -2.65
N SER A 52 -7.30 -10.13 -2.46
CA SER A 52 -8.52 -10.76 -2.94
C SER A 52 -9.78 -10.07 -2.40
N GLY A 53 -10.87 -10.08 -3.16
CA GLY A 53 -12.13 -9.47 -2.71
C GLY A 53 -12.14 -7.94 -2.66
N ASN A 54 -11.10 -7.24 -3.14
CA ASN A 54 -11.14 -5.80 -3.38
C ASN A 54 -11.74 -5.50 -4.77
N THR A 55 -13.07 -5.44 -4.86
CA THR A 55 -13.80 -5.35 -6.14
C THR A 55 -13.62 -4.03 -6.88
N GLU A 56 -13.15 -2.98 -6.19
CA GLU A 56 -12.91 -1.65 -6.77
C GLU A 56 -11.44 -1.43 -7.15
N LEU A 57 -10.56 -2.39 -6.88
CA LEU A 57 -9.14 -2.31 -7.20
C LEU A 57 -8.94 -2.67 -8.67
N THR A 58 -8.68 -1.66 -9.50
CA THR A 58 -8.59 -1.81 -10.96
C THR A 58 -7.17 -1.81 -11.50
N SER A 59 -6.20 -1.35 -10.70
CA SER A 59 -4.80 -1.30 -11.07
C SER A 59 -3.90 -1.58 -9.87
N LEU A 60 -2.70 -2.06 -10.17
CA LEU A 60 -1.63 -2.26 -9.22
C LEU A 60 -0.49 -1.29 -9.54
N PRO A 61 0.11 -0.60 -8.55
CA PRO A 61 1.27 0.26 -8.77
C PRO A 61 2.47 -0.55 -9.29
N GLU A 62 3.25 0.03 -10.22
CA GLU A 62 4.45 -0.61 -10.78
C GLU A 62 5.48 -0.96 -9.69
N GLU A 63 5.48 -0.20 -8.59
CA GLU A 63 6.32 -0.41 -7.43
C GLU A 63 6.09 -1.76 -6.74
N LEU A 64 4.94 -2.42 -6.92
CA LEU A 64 4.73 -3.79 -6.43
C LEU A 64 5.69 -4.79 -7.07
N GLY A 65 6.14 -4.54 -8.31
CA GLY A 65 7.15 -5.36 -8.97
C GLY A 65 8.55 -5.26 -8.33
N LYS A 66 8.74 -4.36 -7.35
CA LYS A 66 9.98 -4.22 -6.57
C LYS A 66 10.00 -5.10 -5.32
N LEU A 67 8.87 -5.71 -4.96
CA LEU A 67 8.85 -6.76 -3.93
C LEU A 67 9.64 -7.96 -4.46
N LYS A 68 10.53 -8.51 -3.61
CA LYS A 68 11.47 -9.58 -3.97
C LYS A 68 10.86 -10.96 -3.84
#